data_AF-A0A917XLX9-F1
#
_entry.id   AF-A0A917XLX9-F1
#
_cell.length_a   1.000
_cell.length_b   1.000
_cell.length_c   1.000
_cell.angle_alpha   90.00
_cell.angle_beta   90.00
_cell.angle_gamma   90.00
#
_symmetry.space_group_name_H-M   'P 1'
#
loop_
_entity.id
_entity.type
_entity.pdbx_description
1 polymer ?
#
loop_
_entity_poly.entity_id
_entity_poly.type
_entity_poly.pdbx_seq_one_letter_code
_entity_poly.pdbx_strand_id
1 'polypeptide(L)'
;MTSTPVPASRADRFVRELAELKIPDPAAARAALWLRLGGLLMTAGLVLGALAFPLAHATDDSLAQGDALSLGLGGITAAVVGAALFLRYSLTGFLRFWLARQSYDLDRLGERLGDSTDAAEPANPPAPEGEPRNGAASSPR
;
A
#
# COMPACT_ATOMS: atom_id res chain seq x y z
N MET A 1 -7.10 37.66 -36.88
CA MET A 1 -7.51 36.95 -35.66
C MET A 1 -7.19 35.47 -35.84
N THR A 2 -5.98 35.07 -35.50
CA THR A 2 -5.47 33.69 -35.62
C THR A 2 -5.10 33.22 -34.23
N SER A 3 -5.96 32.38 -33.65
CA SER A 3 -5.78 31.81 -32.32
C SER A 3 -4.64 30.80 -32.35
N THR A 4 -3.52 31.10 -31.71
CA THR A 4 -2.42 30.15 -31.53
C THR A 4 -2.91 28.99 -30.65
N PRO A 5 -2.85 27.73 -31.08
CA PRO A 5 -3.26 26.60 -30.25
C PRO A 5 -2.30 26.51 -29.06
N VAL A 6 -2.85 26.62 -27.84
CA VAL A 6 -2.09 26.47 -26.59
C VAL A 6 -1.48 25.07 -26.57
N PRO A 7 -0.14 24.92 -26.47
CA PRO A 7 0.47 23.61 -26.40
C PRO A 7 -0.05 22.89 -25.16
N ALA A 8 -0.53 21.65 -25.33
CA ALA A 8 -0.98 20.79 -24.24
C ALA A 8 0.04 20.85 -23.10
N SER A 9 -0.45 21.03 -21.87
CA SER A 9 0.43 21.27 -20.73
C SER A 9 1.37 20.09 -20.55
N ARG A 10 2.57 20.32 -19.97
CA ARG A 10 3.53 19.24 -19.69
C ARG A 10 2.89 18.14 -18.85
N ALA A 11 1.93 18.49 -18.00
CA ALA A 11 1.10 17.57 -17.22
C ALA A 11 0.21 16.69 -18.10
N ASP A 12 -0.46 17.24 -19.12
CA ASP A 12 -1.29 16.45 -20.04
C ASP A 12 -0.48 15.43 -20.84
N ARG A 13 0.74 15.82 -21.24
CA ARG A 13 1.68 14.89 -21.91
C ARG A 13 2.14 13.79 -20.94
N PHE A 14 2.46 14.15 -19.70
CA PHE A 14 2.89 13.19 -18.67
C PHE A 14 1.77 12.22 -18.27
N VAL A 15 0.52 12.69 -18.18
CA VAL A 15 -0.67 11.84 -17.93
C VAL A 15 -0.90 10.89 -19.09
N ARG A 16 -0.72 11.35 -20.34
CA ARG A 16 -0.81 10.48 -21.52
C ARG A 16 0.29 9.44 -21.56
N GLU A 17 1.54 9.82 -21.29
CA GLU A 17 2.68 8.91 -21.20
C GLU A 17 2.51 7.90 -20.04
N LEU A 18 1.95 8.32 -18.90
CA LEU A 18 1.57 7.41 -17.78
C LEU A 18 0.43 6.46 -18.15
N ALA A 19 -0.53 6.91 -18.96
CA ALA A 19 -1.60 6.06 -19.46
C ALA A 19 -1.07 5.02 -20.48
N GLU A 20 -0.07 5.39 -21.28
CA GLU A 20 0.63 4.53 -22.24
C GLU A 20 1.59 3.55 -21.55
N LEU A 21 2.29 4.00 -20.50
CA LEU A 21 3.19 3.20 -19.67
C LEU A 21 2.46 2.36 -18.61
N LYS A 22 1.15 2.25 -18.70
CA LYS A 22 0.36 1.35 -17.86
C LYS A 22 0.56 -0.09 -18.35
N ILE A 23 1.81 -0.56 -18.25
CA ILE A 23 2.19 -1.95 -18.43
C ILE A 23 1.38 -2.74 -17.39
N PRO A 24 0.44 -3.60 -17.82
CA PRO A 24 -0.32 -4.40 -16.88
C PRO A 24 0.67 -5.24 -16.07
N ASP A 25 0.70 -5.04 -14.76
CA ASP A 25 1.50 -5.88 -13.87
C ASP A 25 0.84 -7.26 -13.77
N PRO A 26 1.42 -8.31 -14.40
CA PRO A 26 0.83 -9.64 -14.35
C PRO A 26 0.80 -10.20 -12.92
N ALA A 27 1.68 -9.72 -12.02
CA ALA A 27 1.67 -10.12 -10.63
C ALA A 27 0.45 -9.56 -9.88
N ALA A 28 0.06 -8.31 -10.16
CA ALA A 28 -1.14 -7.70 -9.59
C ALA A 28 -2.42 -8.40 -10.06
N ALA A 29 -2.50 -8.78 -11.33
CA ALA A 29 -3.62 -9.54 -11.87
C ALA A 29 -3.76 -10.92 -11.19
N ARG A 30 -2.62 -11.61 -10.99
CA ARG A 30 -2.59 -12.90 -10.29
C ARG A 30 -3.03 -12.78 -8.83
N ALA A 31 -2.59 -11.74 -8.12
CA ALA A 31 -3.03 -11.49 -6.74
C ALA A 31 -4.56 -11.25 -6.65
N ALA A 32 -5.13 -10.48 -7.58
CA ALA A 32 -6.57 -10.26 -7.65
C ALA A 32 -7.36 -11.55 -7.93
N LEU A 33 -6.82 -12.43 -8.78
CA LEU A 33 -7.41 -13.75 -9.03
C LEU A 33 -7.44 -14.59 -7.75
N TRP A 34 -6.33 -14.67 -7.01
CA TRP A 34 -6.28 -15.44 -5.76
C TRP A 34 -7.19 -14.89 -4.67
N LEU A 35 -7.36 -13.56 -4.60
CA LEU A 35 -8.31 -12.93 -3.69
C LEU A 35 -9.74 -13.36 -4.00
N ARG A 36 -10.14 -13.30 -5.27
CA ARG A 36 -11.47 -13.73 -5.74
C ARG A 36 -11.69 -15.22 -5.50
N LEU A 37 -10.70 -16.04 -5.82
CA LEU A 37 -10.74 -17.48 -5.60
C LEU A 37 -10.88 -17.81 -4.11
N GLY A 38 -10.12 -17.13 -3.23
CA GLY A 38 -10.22 -17.30 -1.78
C GLY A 38 -11.61 -16.94 -1.26
N GLY A 39 -12.16 -15.79 -1.68
CA GLY A 39 -13.51 -15.38 -1.31
C GLY A 39 -14.59 -16.36 -1.80
N LEU A 40 -14.47 -16.81 -3.06
CA LEU A 40 -15.43 -17.75 -3.66
C LEU A 40 -15.38 -19.11 -2.97
N LEU A 41 -14.17 -19.63 -2.69
CA LEU A 41 -13.97 -20.87 -1.96
C LEU A 41 -14.50 -20.77 -0.53
N MET A 42 -14.31 -19.62 0.13
CA MET A 42 -14.85 -19.35 1.46
C MET A 42 -16.38 -19.47 1.47
N THR A 43 -17.03 -18.78 0.55
CA THR A 43 -18.50 -18.78 0.46
C THR A 43 -19.05 -20.14 0.03
N ALA A 44 -18.42 -20.81 -0.94
CA ALA A 44 -18.85 -22.11 -1.42
C ALA A 44 -18.70 -23.18 -0.33
N GLY A 45 -17.59 -23.17 0.41
CA GLY A 45 -17.37 -24.07 1.53
C GLY A 45 -18.41 -23.91 2.64
N LEU A 46 -18.79 -22.67 2.96
CA LEU A 46 -19.82 -22.38 3.95
C LEU A 46 -21.21 -22.89 3.51
N VAL A 47 -21.55 -22.72 2.23
CA VAL A 47 -22.80 -23.25 1.65
C VAL A 47 -22.81 -24.78 1.70
N LEU A 48 -21.72 -25.44 1.30
CA LEU A 48 -21.60 -26.91 1.37
C LEU A 48 -21.73 -27.42 2.82
N GLY A 49 -21.07 -26.77 3.76
CA GLY A 49 -21.18 -27.09 5.19
C GLY A 49 -22.61 -26.94 5.72
N ALA A 50 -23.33 -25.89 5.29
CA ALA A 50 -24.72 -25.66 5.68
C ALA A 50 -25.68 -26.71 5.08
N LEU A 51 -25.44 -27.14 3.83
CA LEU A 51 -26.25 -28.15 3.15
C LEU A 51 -26.04 -29.56 3.68
N ALA A 52 -24.89 -29.84 4.31
CA ALA A 52 -24.60 -31.15 4.88
C ALA A 52 -25.58 -31.56 5.99
N PHE A 53 -26.02 -30.61 6.84
CA PHE A 53 -26.94 -30.90 7.93
C PHE A 53 -28.31 -31.44 7.46
N PRO A 54 -29.07 -30.74 6.59
CA PRO A 54 -30.36 -31.25 6.12
C PRO A 54 -30.21 -32.55 5.32
N LEU A 55 -29.10 -32.74 4.57
CA LEU A 55 -28.83 -34.00 3.87
C LEU A 55 -28.63 -35.16 4.84
N ALA A 56 -27.85 -34.96 5.90
CA ALA A 56 -27.64 -35.96 6.94
C ALA A 56 -28.91 -36.25 7.74
N HIS A 57 -29.79 -35.27 7.92
CA HIS A 57 -31.07 -35.43 8.64
C HIS A 57 -32.17 -36.07 7.80
N ALA A 58 -32.06 -36.07 6.47
CA ALA A 58 -33.11 -36.58 5.58
C ALA A 58 -33.09 -38.11 5.42
N THR A 59 -32.15 -38.81 6.05
CA THR A 59 -31.93 -40.25 5.89
C THR A 59 -31.57 -40.92 7.22
N ASP A 60 -32.02 -42.16 7.39
CA ASP A 60 -31.63 -43.05 8.50
C ASP A 60 -30.53 -44.04 8.10
N ASP A 61 -30.12 -44.04 6.82
CA ASP A 61 -29.03 -44.87 6.33
C ASP A 61 -27.67 -44.30 6.75
N SER A 62 -26.88 -45.13 7.45
CA SER A 62 -25.59 -44.73 8.02
C SER A 62 -24.55 -44.41 6.95
N LEU A 63 -24.62 -45.04 5.78
CA LEU A 63 -23.70 -44.77 4.68
C LEU A 63 -23.94 -43.36 4.10
N ALA A 64 -25.20 -43.07 3.76
CA ALA A 64 -25.60 -41.76 3.25
C ALA A 64 -25.35 -40.63 4.26
N GLN A 65 -25.55 -40.90 5.56
CA GLN A 65 -25.22 -39.95 6.63
C GLN A 65 -23.70 -39.68 6.70
N GLY A 66 -22.88 -40.71 6.53
CA GLY A 66 -21.41 -40.59 6.47
C GLY A 66 -20.92 -39.77 5.27
N ASP A 67 -21.53 -39.94 4.10
CA ASP A 67 -21.23 -39.13 2.92
C ASP A 67 -21.61 -37.66 3.14
N ALA A 68 -22.77 -37.40 3.75
CA ALA A 68 -23.21 -36.04 4.10
C ALA A 68 -22.25 -35.36 5.09
N LEU A 69 -21.79 -36.09 6.13
CA LEU A 69 -20.79 -35.59 7.07
C LEU A 69 -19.44 -35.30 6.38
N SER A 70 -18.98 -36.19 5.51
CA SER A 70 -17.74 -36.01 4.74
C SER A 70 -17.80 -34.78 3.84
N LEU A 71 -18.94 -34.57 3.17
CA LEU A 71 -19.20 -33.37 2.38
C LEU A 71 -19.17 -32.10 3.23
N GLY A 72 -19.79 -32.14 4.42
CA GLY A 72 -19.79 -31.02 5.36
C GLY A 72 -18.38 -30.66 5.85
N LEU A 73 -17.57 -31.65 6.21
CA LEU A 73 -16.19 -31.45 6.65
C LEU A 73 -15.31 -30.91 5.52
N GLY A 74 -15.52 -31.41 4.30
CA GLY A 74 -14.88 -30.87 3.09
C GLY A 74 -15.25 -29.41 2.86
N GLY A 75 -16.53 -29.06 3.02
CA GLY A 75 -17.04 -27.68 2.95
C GLY A 75 -16.37 -26.76 3.97
N ILE A 76 -16.30 -27.18 5.23
CA ILE A 76 -15.63 -26.41 6.31
C ILE A 76 -14.14 -26.22 5.98
N THR A 77 -13.46 -27.28 5.54
CA THR A 77 -12.03 -27.21 5.18
C THR A 77 -11.81 -26.23 4.03
N ALA A 78 -12.64 -26.30 2.97
CA ALA A 78 -12.60 -25.35 1.87
C ALA A 78 -12.86 -23.92 2.35
N ALA A 79 -13.81 -23.73 3.28
CA ALA A 79 -14.11 -22.41 3.83
C ALA A 79 -12.90 -21.80 4.55
N VAL A 80 -12.21 -22.58 5.39
CA VAL A 80 -11.01 -22.15 6.12
C VAL A 80 -9.86 -21.81 5.18
N VAL A 81 -9.58 -22.68 4.19
CA VAL A 81 -8.54 -22.42 3.19
C VAL A 81 -8.86 -21.16 2.37
N GLY A 82 -10.13 -20.99 1.97
CA GLY A 82 -10.62 -19.80 1.28
C GLY A 82 -10.42 -18.54 2.11
N ALA A 83 -10.79 -18.58 3.39
CA ALA A 83 -10.59 -17.47 4.33
C ALA A 83 -9.10 -17.10 4.50
N ALA A 84 -8.22 -18.09 4.62
CA ALA A 84 -6.77 -17.86 4.73
C ALA A 84 -6.20 -17.19 3.46
N LEU A 85 -6.59 -17.68 2.27
CA LEU A 85 -6.21 -17.06 1.00
C LEU A 85 -6.74 -15.62 0.92
N PHE A 86 -8.03 -15.43 1.17
CA PHE A 86 -8.67 -14.12 1.13
C PHE A 86 -7.97 -13.13 2.06
N LEU A 87 -7.73 -13.51 3.32
CA LEU A 87 -7.07 -12.66 4.30
C LEU A 87 -5.65 -12.30 3.86
N ARG A 88 -4.86 -13.29 3.42
CA ARG A 88 -3.48 -13.07 2.95
C ARG A 88 -3.39 -12.04 1.83
N TYR A 89 -4.23 -12.18 0.81
CA TYR A 89 -4.20 -11.27 -0.35
C TYR A 89 -4.87 -9.93 -0.05
N SER A 90 -5.89 -9.89 0.81
CA SER A 90 -6.52 -8.65 1.29
C SER A 90 -5.53 -7.79 2.09
N LEU A 91 -4.80 -8.39 3.04
CA LEU A 91 -3.82 -7.68 3.87
C LEU A 91 -2.69 -7.06 3.05
N THR A 92 -2.23 -7.77 2.02
CA THR A 92 -1.15 -7.26 1.15
C THR A 92 -1.58 -5.98 0.45
N GLY A 93 -2.80 -5.95 -0.09
CA GLY A 93 -3.36 -4.74 -0.71
C GLY A 93 -3.54 -3.60 0.30
N PHE A 94 -4.11 -3.91 1.46
CA PHE A 94 -4.32 -2.93 2.52
C PHE A 94 -3.01 -2.32 3.03
N LEU A 95 -2.02 -3.15 3.36
CA LEU A 95 -0.72 -2.71 3.86
C LEU A 95 0.02 -1.87 2.82
N ARG A 96 -0.04 -2.24 1.53
CA ARG A 96 0.57 -1.44 0.46
C ARG A 96 -0.03 -0.04 0.38
N PHE A 97 -1.36 0.05 0.43
CA PHE A 97 -2.04 1.35 0.45
C PHE A 97 -1.71 2.14 1.72
N TRP A 98 -1.75 1.48 2.87
CA TRP A 98 -1.48 2.10 4.16
C TRP A 98 -0.05 2.65 4.23
N LEU A 99 0.94 1.88 3.79
CA LEU A 99 2.34 2.31 3.74
C LEU A 99 2.55 3.47 2.76
N ALA A 100 1.91 3.45 1.59
CA ALA A 100 2.00 4.56 0.63
C ALA A 100 1.44 5.87 1.21
N ARG A 101 0.37 5.79 2.00
CA ARG A 101 -0.16 6.95 2.72
C ARG A 101 0.79 7.43 3.82
N GLN A 102 1.32 6.52 4.63
CA GLN A 102 2.24 6.88 5.71
C GLN A 102 3.54 7.49 5.19
N SER A 103 4.10 6.97 4.09
CA SER A 103 5.29 7.57 3.48
C SER A 103 5.04 9.00 3.02
N TYR A 104 3.86 9.28 2.47
CA TYR A 104 3.46 10.63 2.07
C TYR A 104 3.35 11.57 3.27
N ASP A 105 2.69 11.12 4.34
CA ASP A 105 2.52 11.93 5.55
C ASP A 105 3.90 12.23 6.22
N LEU A 106 4.83 11.28 6.21
CA LEU A 106 6.20 11.46 6.72
C LEU A 106 7.02 12.43 5.87
N ASP A 107 6.91 12.37 4.56
CA ASP A 107 7.60 13.27 3.62
C ASP A 107 7.20 14.74 3.88
N ARG A 108 5.88 15.00 4.00
CA ARG A 108 5.37 16.35 4.31
C ARG A 108 5.79 16.86 5.68
N LEU A 109 5.99 15.97 6.65
CA LEU A 109 6.50 16.34 7.97
C LEU A 109 7.96 16.76 7.89
N GLY A 110 8.77 16.03 7.10
CA GLY A 110 10.17 16.36 6.82
C GLY A 110 10.33 17.74 6.19
N GLU A 111 9.53 18.06 5.17
CA GLU A 111 9.51 19.38 4.52
C GLU A 111 9.30 20.51 5.55
N ARG A 112 8.28 20.39 6.41
CA ARG A 112 7.96 21.42 7.42
C ARG A 112 9.05 21.60 8.48
N LEU A 113 9.71 20.51 8.87
CA LEU A 113 10.80 20.56 9.84
C LEU A 113 12.08 21.17 9.22
N GLY A 114 12.32 20.91 7.93
CA GLY A 114 13.40 21.56 7.16
C GLY A 114 13.19 23.08 7.09
N ASP A 115 12.01 23.52 6.65
CA ASP A 115 11.66 24.95 6.59
C ASP A 115 11.80 25.65 7.96
N SER A 116 11.43 24.95 9.04
CA SER A 116 11.55 25.48 10.41
C SER A 116 13.00 25.60 10.87
N THR A 117 13.89 24.70 10.41
CA THR A 117 15.32 24.72 10.72
C THR A 117 16.01 25.87 9.99
N ASP A 118 15.73 26.04 8.71
CA ASP A 118 16.27 27.15 7.90
C ASP A 118 15.80 28.52 8.43
N ALA A 119 14.57 28.61 8.92
CA ALA A 119 14.05 29.82 9.55
C ALA A 119 14.66 30.10 10.95
N ALA A 120 15.16 29.06 11.63
CA ALA A 120 15.76 29.16 12.95
C ALA A 120 17.28 29.37 12.91
N GLU A 121 17.95 29.21 11.75
CA GLU A 121 19.35 29.61 11.58
C GLU A 121 19.46 31.13 11.77
N PRO A 122 20.01 31.60 12.91
CA PRO A 122 20.17 33.02 13.11
C PRO A 122 21.17 33.51 12.07
N ALA A 123 20.78 34.50 11.28
CA ALA A 123 21.64 35.22 10.35
C ALA A 123 23.05 35.33 10.95
N ASN A 124 24.01 34.64 10.31
CA ASN A 124 25.41 34.61 10.68
C ASN A 124 25.81 36.02 11.16
N PRO A 125 26.08 36.24 12.47
CA PRO A 125 26.47 37.56 12.92
C PRO A 125 27.73 37.92 12.12
N PRO A 126 27.79 39.13 11.53
CA PRO A 126 28.91 39.51 10.67
C PRO A 126 30.21 39.21 11.42
N ALA A 127 31.11 38.46 10.76
CA ALA A 127 32.41 38.10 11.30
C ALA A 127 33.05 39.36 11.92
N PRO A 128 33.60 39.29 13.15
CA PRO A 128 34.26 40.44 13.74
C PRO A 128 35.36 40.89 12.78
N GLU A 129 35.18 42.08 12.22
CA GLU A 129 36.14 42.71 11.32
C GLU A 129 37.53 42.62 11.95
N GLY A 130 38.49 42.16 11.15
CA GLY A 130 39.83 41.80 11.59
C GLY A 130 40.43 42.85 12.52
N GLU A 131 40.75 42.42 13.73
CA GLU A 131 41.57 43.17 14.67
C GLU A 131 42.87 43.58 13.94
N PRO A 132 43.16 44.88 13.77
CA PRO A 132 44.39 45.29 13.13
C PRO A 132 45.53 44.89 14.05
N ARG A 133 46.27 43.84 13.66
CA ARG A 133 47.54 43.44 14.29
C ARG A 133 48.53 44.59 14.15
N ASN A 134 48.47 45.51 15.10
CA ASN A 134 49.30 46.70 15.16
C ASN A 134 50.73 46.27 15.50
N GLY A 135 51.60 46.30 14.48
CA GLY A 135 53.03 46.25 14.68
C GLY A 135 53.53 47.62 15.14
N ALA A 136 53.88 47.73 16.42
CA ALA A 136 54.76 48.75 17.01
C ALA A 136 54.97 48.35 18.49
N ALA A 137 56.16 48.28 19.11
CA ALA A 137 57.50 48.66 18.71
C ALA A 137 58.50 47.83 19.54
N SER A 138 59.65 47.52 18.95
CA SER A 138 60.88 47.13 19.64
C SER A 138 61.32 48.24 20.61
N SER A 139 61.49 47.91 21.90
CA SER A 139 62.06 48.82 22.90
C SER A 139 63.50 48.38 23.25
N PRO A 140 64.50 49.28 23.17
CA PRO A 140 65.86 48.98 23.58
C PRO A 140 66.09 49.40 25.04
N ARG A 141 66.62 48.51 25.88
CA ARG A 141 67.51 48.83 27.01
C ARG A 141 68.36 47.62 27.37
#